data_AF-A0A412HPQ3-F1
#
_entry.id   AF-A0A412HPQ3-F1
#
_cell.length_a   1.000
_cell.length_b   1.000
_cell.length_c   1.000
_cell.angle_alpha   90.00
_cell.angle_beta   90.00
_cell.angle_gamma   90.00
#
_symmetry.space_group_name_H-M   'P 1'
#
loop_
_entity.id
_entity.type
_entity.pdbx_description
1 polymer ?
#
loop_
_entity_poly.entity_id
_entity_poly.type
_entity_poly.pdbx_seq_one_letter_code
_entity_poly.pdbx_strand_id
1 'polypeptide(L)'
;MRGYSIRIAVGSQLNGYLEELFDLIFQRLIDDADSDWDTASLLDIADYKNGLAMQKFRPDTGDEGLPVLKIRELGQGFCGSDAERCKSGIVDSAKVHDGDLIFSWSGTLLLDFWAGGNVGLNQHLFKVTSSAYPSWFYYGWTKHHLARFIMLAKDRATTMGHIKRSALAESEVVIPPENILLSQTQLMQPIIDQYVMSKIEARKLAVFRDSLLPKLMSGEIDVSEVNLTQLNSHLLHYVQHAVHTVAIVLDERSSVETVINAVLSEMQSLLDPHQLKHLAITLRRALGPKQAEPGQDLLALFLTAKEVEGCSPKTIAYYEATLQHMNTTLAKPYTQVESDDLRRYLNDYEVNRGSSKVTIDNIRRIMSSFFSWLEDEDYIVKSPVRRIRRVKTAQVTKEVLSDEELEVLRDACESKRDLAIVDLLASTGMRIGELVRLDRKDVNLHERECLVMGKGNKQRPVYFDARAKLHLTEYLSSRVDKSPALFVALDSSARRITVGSIELRLRDLGRSAGINRVHPHKFRRTLATHAIDKGMPIEQVQKLLGHAKIDTTMYYAMVNQSNVKASHRKYLE
;
A
#
# COMPACT_ATOMS: atom_id res chain seq x y z
N MET A 1 -17.19 -1.26 8.41
CA MET A 1 -16.26 -1.82 7.41
C MET A 1 -14.92 -1.07 7.34
N ARG A 2 -14.85 0.15 6.77
CA ARG A 2 -13.57 0.89 6.66
C ARG A 2 -12.87 1.17 7.99
N GLY A 3 -13.64 1.39 9.07
CA GLY A 3 -13.11 1.57 10.43
C GLY A 3 -12.43 0.31 11.00
N TYR A 4 -12.94 -0.89 10.68
CA TYR A 4 -12.33 -2.15 11.14
C TYR A 4 -11.00 -2.43 10.44
N SER A 5 -10.92 -2.18 9.12
CA SER A 5 -9.66 -2.31 8.37
C SER A 5 -8.59 -1.33 8.86
N ILE A 6 -8.99 -0.10 9.23
CA ILE A 6 -8.06 0.88 9.82
C ILE A 6 -7.57 0.40 11.20
N ARG A 7 -8.46 -0.11 12.07
CA ARG A 7 -8.06 -0.65 13.38
C ARG A 7 -7.13 -1.84 13.28
N ILE A 8 -7.37 -2.76 12.34
CA ILE A 8 -6.46 -3.90 12.09
C ILE A 8 -5.08 -3.40 11.63
N ALA A 9 -5.03 -2.41 10.73
CA ALA A 9 -3.76 -1.84 10.27
C ALA A 9 -3.01 -1.11 11.40
N VAL A 10 -3.71 -0.36 12.24
CA VAL A 10 -3.14 0.32 13.42
C VAL A 10 -2.62 -0.71 14.44
N GLY A 11 -3.36 -1.78 14.70
CA GLY A 11 -2.92 -2.88 15.58
C GLY A 11 -1.66 -3.57 15.05
N SER A 12 -1.56 -3.78 13.73
CA SER A 12 -0.35 -4.33 13.11
C SER A 12 0.87 -3.42 13.25
N GLN A 13 0.69 -2.09 13.15
CA GLN A 13 1.77 -1.14 13.38
C GLN A 13 2.19 -1.10 14.84
N LEU A 14 1.21 -1.10 15.76
CA LEU A 14 1.47 -1.17 17.21
C LEU A 14 2.29 -2.42 17.57
N ASN A 15 1.96 -3.58 17.00
CA ASN A 15 2.70 -4.81 17.26
C ASN A 15 4.16 -4.74 16.80
N GLY A 16 4.44 -4.07 15.66
CA GLY A 16 5.81 -3.82 15.22
C GLY A 16 6.59 -2.96 16.21
N TYR A 17 5.99 -1.88 16.72
CA TYR A 17 6.63 -1.04 17.73
C TYR A 17 6.84 -1.75 19.07
N LEU A 18 5.88 -2.58 19.51
CA LEU A 18 6.01 -3.36 20.74
C LEU A 18 7.14 -4.39 20.62
N GLU A 19 7.31 -5.00 19.45
CA GLU A 19 8.38 -5.95 19.18
C GLU A 19 9.76 -5.27 19.17
N GLU A 20 9.90 -4.11 18.52
CA GLU A 20 11.13 -3.32 18.54
C GLU A 20 11.48 -2.84 19.96
N LEU A 21 10.49 -2.36 20.71
CA LEU A 21 10.67 -1.93 22.09
C LEU A 21 11.12 -3.09 22.99
N PHE A 22 10.50 -4.27 22.82
CA PHE A 22 10.89 -5.48 23.51
C PHE A 22 12.36 -5.83 23.24
N ASP A 23 12.76 -5.84 21.96
CA ASP A 23 14.12 -6.20 21.56
C ASP A 23 15.16 -5.23 22.13
N LEU A 24 14.87 -3.93 22.16
CA LEU A 24 15.75 -2.92 22.74
C LEU A 24 15.94 -3.10 24.25
N ILE A 25 14.85 -3.33 24.99
CA ILE A 25 14.91 -3.51 26.44
C ILE A 25 15.61 -4.82 26.78
N PHE A 26 15.32 -5.89 26.02
CA PHE A 26 15.96 -7.18 26.21
C PHE A 26 17.44 -7.15 25.88
N GLN A 27 17.85 -6.46 24.81
CA GLN A 27 19.26 -6.29 24.48
C GLN A 27 19.99 -5.52 25.57
N ARG A 28 19.39 -4.46 26.11
CA ARG A 28 19.95 -3.72 27.25
C ARG A 28 20.12 -4.61 28.48
N LEU A 29 19.17 -5.51 28.77
CA LEU A 29 19.30 -6.46 29.87
C LEU A 29 20.52 -7.39 29.69
N ILE A 30 20.80 -7.80 28.45
CA ILE A 30 21.98 -8.61 28.12
C ILE A 30 23.26 -7.78 28.25
N ASP A 31 23.24 -6.54 27.77
CA ASP A 31 24.41 -5.65 27.83
C ASP A 31 24.77 -5.24 29.26
N ASP A 32 23.75 -5.11 30.13
CA ASP A 32 23.89 -4.82 31.57
C ASP A 32 24.21 -6.08 32.40
N ALA A 33 24.37 -7.26 31.76
CA ALA A 33 24.69 -8.50 32.46
C ALA A 33 26.08 -8.43 33.10
N ASP A 34 26.13 -8.68 34.41
CA ASP A 34 27.36 -8.69 35.19
C ASP A 34 27.84 -10.15 35.41
N SER A 35 29.13 -10.28 35.71
CA SER A 35 29.86 -11.51 35.97
C SER A 35 29.34 -12.34 37.15
N ASP A 36 28.51 -11.75 38.01
CA ASP A 36 27.87 -12.39 39.16
C ASP A 36 26.49 -12.99 38.85
N TRP A 37 26.00 -12.86 37.61
CA TRP A 37 24.73 -13.48 37.18
C TRP A 37 24.91 -14.96 36.86
N ASP A 38 23.89 -15.77 37.16
CA ASP A 38 23.92 -17.21 36.91
C ASP A 38 23.87 -17.51 35.41
N THR A 39 24.53 -18.58 34.97
CA THR A 39 24.48 -19.05 33.59
C THR A 39 23.71 -20.38 33.48
N ALA A 40 22.95 -20.52 32.41
CA ALA A 40 22.11 -21.68 32.13
C ALA A 40 21.99 -21.89 30.62
N SER A 41 21.18 -22.86 30.19
CA SER A 41 20.80 -23.07 28.80
C SER A 41 19.31 -22.81 28.55
N LEU A 42 18.91 -22.74 27.27
CA LEU A 42 17.49 -22.65 26.92
C LEU A 42 16.67 -23.82 27.48
N LEU A 43 17.25 -25.02 27.59
CA LEU A 43 16.56 -26.19 28.14
C LEU A 43 16.40 -26.14 29.67
N ASP A 44 17.20 -25.32 30.36
CA ASP A 44 17.10 -25.15 31.81
C ASP A 44 16.01 -24.14 32.18
N ILE A 45 15.75 -23.16 31.30
CA ILE A 45 14.75 -22.12 31.56
C ILE A 45 13.36 -22.44 30.99
N ALA A 46 13.24 -23.36 30.02
CA ALA A 46 11.97 -23.68 29.38
C ALA A 46 11.89 -25.09 28.78
N ASP A 47 10.69 -25.65 28.81
CA ASP A 47 10.31 -26.90 28.16
C ASP A 47 9.92 -26.69 26.70
N TYR A 48 10.62 -27.36 25.79
CA TYR A 48 10.31 -27.40 24.35
C TYR A 48 9.63 -28.72 24.00
N LYS A 49 8.29 -28.71 24.03
CA LYS A 49 7.48 -29.92 23.85
C LYS A 49 6.98 -30.06 22.42
N ASN A 50 7.40 -31.11 21.73
CA ASN A 50 7.08 -31.30 20.30
C ASN A 50 5.60 -31.63 20.11
N GLY A 51 5.02 -31.12 19.04
CA GLY A 51 3.68 -31.50 18.59
C GLY A 51 3.58 -32.96 18.16
N LEU A 52 2.35 -33.41 17.92
CA LEU A 52 2.06 -34.78 17.49
C LEU A 52 1.99 -34.87 15.96
N ALA A 53 2.16 -36.08 15.42
CA ALA A 53 1.88 -36.36 14.02
C ALA A 53 0.36 -36.28 13.77
N MET A 54 -0.16 -35.06 13.55
CA MET A 54 -1.61 -34.79 13.56
C MET A 54 -2.38 -35.54 12.47
N GLN A 55 -1.71 -36.01 11.42
CA GLN A 55 -2.29 -36.90 10.40
C GLN A 55 -2.88 -38.20 10.99
N LYS A 56 -2.37 -38.67 12.14
CA LYS A 56 -2.87 -39.86 12.85
C LYS A 56 -4.08 -39.57 13.74
N PHE A 57 -4.43 -38.30 13.93
CA PHE A 57 -5.48 -37.84 14.85
C PHE A 57 -6.61 -37.19 14.04
N ARG A 58 -7.11 -37.86 12.99
CA ARG A 58 -8.23 -37.36 12.17
C ARG A 58 -9.51 -37.21 13.01
N PRO A 59 -10.38 -36.22 12.72
CA PRO A 59 -11.67 -36.08 13.39
C PRO A 59 -12.55 -37.30 13.13
N ASP A 60 -13.30 -37.73 14.15
CA ASP A 60 -14.32 -38.77 14.04
C ASP A 60 -15.59 -38.23 13.37
N THR A 61 -16.48 -39.12 12.92
CA THR A 61 -17.72 -38.72 12.22
C THR A 61 -18.62 -37.92 13.17
N GLY A 62 -18.77 -36.61 12.91
CA GLY A 62 -19.55 -35.68 13.76
C GLY A 62 -18.71 -34.81 14.71
N ASP A 63 -17.38 -34.99 14.77
CA ASP A 63 -16.47 -34.04 15.43
C ASP A 63 -16.09 -32.95 14.42
N GLU A 64 -16.42 -31.69 14.72
CA GLU A 64 -15.96 -30.56 13.91
C GLU A 64 -14.42 -30.49 13.89
N GLY A 65 -13.74 -31.03 14.90
CA GLY A 65 -12.29 -31.10 15.02
C GLY A 65 -11.63 -29.74 15.27
N LEU A 66 -10.38 -29.76 15.71
CA LEU A 66 -9.54 -28.56 15.86
C LEU A 66 -8.67 -28.35 14.61
N PRO A 67 -8.50 -27.11 14.14
CA PRO A 67 -7.50 -26.81 13.11
C PRO A 67 -6.10 -27.23 13.56
N VAL A 68 -5.28 -27.68 12.62
CA VAL A 68 -3.90 -28.09 12.87
C VAL A 68 -2.96 -26.93 12.59
N LEU A 69 -2.18 -26.55 13.60
CA LEU A 69 -1.12 -25.57 13.48
C LEU A 69 0.12 -26.21 12.86
N LYS A 70 0.52 -25.73 11.68
CA LYS A 70 1.81 -26.04 11.05
C LYS A 70 2.59 -24.74 10.85
N ILE A 71 3.81 -24.85 10.34
CA ILE A 71 4.71 -23.72 10.11
C ILE A 71 4.07 -22.66 9.20
N ARG A 72 3.28 -23.10 8.21
CA ARG A 72 2.52 -22.21 7.31
C ARG A 72 1.52 -21.35 8.10
N GLU A 73 0.69 -21.98 8.92
CA GLU A 73 -0.33 -21.30 9.72
C GLU A 73 0.30 -20.42 10.80
N LEU A 74 1.42 -20.85 11.41
CA LEU A 74 2.19 -20.03 12.34
C LEU A 74 2.70 -18.75 11.67
N GLY A 75 3.30 -18.85 10.47
CA GLY A 75 3.79 -17.69 9.72
C GLY A 75 2.68 -16.75 9.22
N GLN A 76 1.45 -17.25 9.06
CA GLN A 76 0.28 -16.43 8.71
C GLN A 76 -0.43 -15.83 9.92
N GLY A 77 -0.25 -16.43 11.11
CA GLY A 77 -0.90 -16.01 12.37
C GLY A 77 -2.37 -16.44 12.51
N PHE A 78 -2.90 -17.25 11.58
CA PHE A 78 -4.26 -17.81 11.64
C PHE A 78 -4.36 -19.13 10.87
N CYS A 79 -5.40 -19.91 11.13
CA CYS A 79 -5.75 -21.09 10.34
C CYS A 79 -6.85 -20.74 9.33
N GLY A 80 -6.56 -20.88 8.03
CA GLY A 80 -7.53 -20.70 6.96
C GLY A 80 -8.61 -21.78 6.93
N SER A 81 -9.62 -21.60 6.07
CA SER A 81 -10.68 -22.61 5.86
C SER A 81 -10.17 -23.90 5.22
N ASP A 82 -9.01 -23.86 4.56
CA ASP A 82 -8.30 -25.01 3.98
C ASP A 82 -7.40 -25.74 5.00
N ALA A 83 -7.33 -25.27 6.24
CA ALA A 83 -6.47 -25.87 7.25
C ALA A 83 -6.92 -27.30 7.56
N GLU A 84 -5.93 -28.20 7.65
CA GLU A 84 -6.14 -29.58 8.08
C GLU A 84 -6.72 -29.60 9.50
N ARG A 85 -7.61 -30.55 9.79
CA ARG A 85 -8.24 -30.68 11.11
C ARG A 85 -7.84 -31.99 11.78
N CYS A 86 -7.78 -31.95 13.11
CA CYS A 86 -7.55 -33.08 14.00
C CYS A 86 -8.72 -33.24 14.98
N LYS A 87 -8.85 -34.41 15.61
CA LYS A 87 -9.90 -34.63 16.62
C LYS A 87 -9.77 -33.66 17.79
N SER A 88 -10.89 -33.27 18.36
CA SER A 88 -10.93 -32.32 19.48
C SER A 88 -10.35 -32.92 20.78
N GLY A 89 -10.45 -34.24 20.94
CA GLY A 89 -9.92 -35.02 22.07
C GLY A 89 -8.44 -35.39 21.96
N ILE A 90 -7.56 -34.44 21.65
CA ILE A 90 -6.10 -34.61 21.73
C ILE A 90 -5.57 -34.31 23.14
N VAL A 91 -4.37 -34.82 23.45
CA VAL A 91 -3.69 -34.54 24.73
C VAL A 91 -3.43 -33.03 24.90
N ASP A 92 -3.57 -32.52 26.12
CA ASP A 92 -3.49 -31.07 26.37
C ASP A 92 -2.11 -30.48 26.05
N SER A 93 -1.04 -31.28 26.13
CA SER A 93 0.28 -30.83 25.71
C SER A 93 0.42 -30.55 24.22
N ALA A 94 -0.50 -31.06 23.40
CA ALA A 94 -0.57 -30.79 21.98
C ALA A 94 -1.68 -29.80 21.62
N LYS A 95 -2.42 -29.27 22.61
CA LYS A 95 -3.36 -28.17 22.41
C LYS A 95 -2.64 -26.83 22.58
N VAL A 96 -2.97 -25.91 21.69
CA VAL A 96 -2.44 -24.56 21.67
C VAL A 96 -3.61 -23.60 21.76
N HIS A 97 -3.46 -22.61 22.63
CA HIS A 97 -4.40 -21.55 22.92
C HIS A 97 -3.78 -20.18 22.58
N ASP A 98 -4.62 -19.15 22.56
CA ASP A 98 -4.14 -17.78 22.39
C ASP A 98 -3.17 -17.42 23.55
N GLY A 99 -2.00 -16.88 23.21
CA GLY A 99 -0.92 -16.53 24.14
C GLY A 99 0.12 -17.63 24.34
N ASP A 100 -0.05 -18.83 23.80
CA ASP A 100 0.99 -19.86 23.85
C ASP A 100 2.16 -19.51 22.92
N LEU A 101 3.40 -19.64 23.43
CA LEU A 101 4.60 -19.43 22.62
C LEU A 101 4.93 -20.67 21.79
N ILE A 102 5.07 -20.47 20.47
CA ILE A 102 5.34 -21.54 19.51
C ILE A 102 6.66 -21.28 18.81
N PHE A 103 7.51 -22.31 18.78
CA PHE A 103 8.79 -22.30 18.09
C PHE A 103 8.82 -23.37 16.99
N SER A 104 9.01 -22.94 15.74
CA SER A 104 9.31 -23.82 14.62
C SER A 104 10.78 -24.15 14.58
N TRP A 105 11.09 -25.44 14.67
CA TRP A 105 12.48 -25.96 14.70
C TRP A 105 12.86 -26.70 13.41
N SER A 106 11.99 -26.67 12.40
CA SER A 106 12.26 -27.21 11.07
C SER A 106 11.86 -26.25 9.96
N GLY A 107 12.48 -26.42 8.78
CA GLY A 107 12.12 -25.64 7.60
C GLY A 107 12.33 -24.15 7.86
N THR A 108 11.25 -23.36 7.86
CA THR A 108 11.29 -21.96 8.29
C THR A 108 11.22 -21.89 9.81
N LEU A 109 12.35 -21.50 10.43
CA LEU A 109 12.40 -21.25 11.87
C LEU A 109 11.66 -19.95 12.19
N LEU A 110 10.67 -20.05 13.06
CA LEU A 110 9.77 -18.98 13.45
C LEU A 110 9.55 -19.08 14.96
N LEU A 111 9.44 -17.94 15.64
CA LEU A 111 9.11 -17.86 17.05
C LEU A 111 8.02 -16.81 17.21
N ASP A 112 6.86 -17.20 17.72
CA ASP A 112 5.74 -16.27 17.87
C ASP A 112 4.75 -16.73 18.92
N PHE A 113 4.07 -15.77 19.56
CA PHE A 113 2.91 -16.02 20.41
C PHE A 113 1.68 -16.24 19.53
N TRP A 114 1.08 -17.42 19.67
CA TRP A 114 -0.09 -17.80 18.90
C TRP A 114 -1.30 -16.96 19.31
N ALA A 115 -2.01 -16.42 18.33
CA ALA A 115 -3.23 -15.63 18.56
C ALA A 115 -4.33 -16.00 17.54
N GLY A 116 -4.29 -17.23 17.01
CA GLY A 116 -5.18 -17.72 15.96
C GLY A 116 -6.31 -18.63 16.46
N GLY A 117 -6.44 -18.86 17.76
CA GLY A 117 -7.53 -19.61 18.39
C GLY A 117 -7.09 -21.00 18.86
N ASN A 118 -8.04 -21.85 19.25
CA ASN A 118 -7.71 -23.20 19.72
C ASN A 118 -7.29 -24.08 18.55
N VAL A 119 -6.09 -24.65 18.61
CA VAL A 119 -5.51 -25.48 17.55
C VAL A 119 -4.73 -26.68 18.10
N GLY A 120 -4.57 -27.71 17.26
CA GLY A 120 -3.68 -28.84 17.54
C GLY A 120 -2.27 -28.59 16.99
N LEU A 121 -1.24 -28.76 17.81
CA LEU A 121 0.16 -28.57 17.44
C LEU A 121 0.72 -29.74 16.63
N ASN A 122 1.08 -29.50 15.37
CA ASN A 122 1.70 -30.53 14.54
C ASN A 122 3.17 -30.79 14.90
N GLN A 123 3.67 -31.96 14.52
CA GLN A 123 5.08 -32.30 14.59
C GLN A 123 5.95 -31.24 13.88
N HIS A 124 7.15 -31.05 14.40
CA HIS A 124 8.10 -30.01 13.97
C HIS A 124 7.80 -28.58 14.46
N LEU A 125 6.83 -28.43 15.36
CA LEU A 125 6.64 -27.23 16.16
C LEU A 125 6.75 -27.60 17.64
N PHE A 126 7.35 -26.72 18.42
CA PHE A 126 7.44 -26.82 19.87
C PHE A 126 6.47 -25.83 20.51
N LYS A 127 5.69 -26.32 21.48
CA LYS A 127 5.09 -25.47 22.50
C LYS A 127 6.17 -25.20 23.56
N VAL A 128 6.45 -23.92 23.81
CA VAL A 128 7.47 -23.49 24.76
C VAL A 128 6.79 -23.00 26.02
N THR A 129 7.09 -23.64 27.14
CA THR A 129 6.49 -23.33 28.45
C THR A 129 7.55 -23.32 29.53
N SER A 130 7.33 -22.55 30.59
CA SER A 130 8.18 -22.60 31.79
C SER A 130 7.33 -22.48 33.04
N SER A 131 7.66 -23.24 34.07
CA SER A 131 7.09 -23.09 35.41
C SER A 131 7.91 -22.17 36.31
N ALA A 132 9.17 -21.89 35.94
CA ALA A 132 10.12 -21.13 36.74
C ALA A 132 10.27 -19.69 36.25
N TYR A 133 10.12 -19.45 34.95
CA TYR A 133 10.39 -18.15 34.34
C TYR A 133 9.18 -17.59 33.57
N PRO A 134 9.00 -16.26 33.56
CA PRO A 134 7.92 -15.60 32.86
C PRO A 134 8.07 -15.69 31.33
N SER A 135 6.97 -15.49 30.61
CA SER A 135 6.92 -15.74 29.16
C SER A 135 7.83 -14.83 28.35
N TRP A 136 7.99 -13.59 28.78
CA TRP A 136 8.92 -12.66 28.16
C TRP A 136 10.37 -13.17 28.21
N PHE A 137 10.77 -13.87 29.28
CA PHE A 137 12.16 -14.26 29.52
C PHE A 137 12.59 -15.38 28.57
N TYR A 138 11.83 -16.48 28.54
CA TYR A 138 12.14 -17.57 27.62
C TYR A 138 11.84 -17.20 26.16
N TYR A 139 10.91 -16.28 25.89
CA TYR A 139 10.73 -15.71 24.55
C TYR A 139 11.98 -14.93 24.10
N GLY A 140 12.46 -13.98 24.91
CA GLY A 140 13.61 -13.14 24.59
C GLY A 140 14.87 -13.96 24.33
N TRP A 141 15.18 -14.92 25.20
CA TRP A 141 16.34 -15.79 25.01
C TRP A 141 16.22 -16.70 23.78
N THR A 142 15.04 -17.27 23.52
CA THR A 142 14.82 -18.07 22.30
C THR A 142 14.97 -17.20 21.05
N LYS A 143 14.48 -15.95 21.09
CA LYS A 143 14.58 -14.98 20.00
C LYS A 143 16.02 -14.56 19.74
N HIS A 144 16.78 -14.27 20.80
CA HIS A 144 18.19 -13.91 20.73
C HIS A 144 19.02 -14.97 19.98
N HIS A 145 18.77 -16.25 20.27
CA HIS A 145 19.46 -17.38 19.62
C HIS A 145 18.90 -17.76 18.24
N LEU A 146 17.79 -17.18 17.81
CA LEU A 146 17.09 -17.56 16.58
C LEU A 146 17.96 -17.37 15.33
N ALA A 147 18.72 -16.27 15.26
CA ALA A 147 19.63 -15.99 14.14
C ALA A 147 20.71 -17.08 14.00
N ARG A 148 21.28 -17.53 15.12
CA ARG A 148 22.24 -18.63 15.18
C ARG A 148 21.60 -19.94 14.71
N PHE A 149 20.37 -20.23 15.15
CA PHE A 149 19.64 -21.42 14.71
C PHE A 149 19.36 -21.43 13.20
N ILE A 150 18.99 -20.28 12.63
CA ILE A 150 18.77 -20.14 11.18
C ILE A 150 20.06 -20.42 10.41
N MET A 151 21.21 -19.93 10.89
CA MET A 151 22.51 -20.19 10.28
C MET A 151 22.88 -21.68 10.34
N LEU A 152 22.75 -22.31 11.52
CA LEU A 152 23.02 -23.74 11.72
C LEU A 152 22.14 -24.66 10.86
N ALA A 153 20.89 -24.24 10.58
CA ALA A 153 19.97 -24.98 9.73
C ALA A 153 20.32 -24.86 8.24
N LYS A 154 20.89 -23.73 7.79
CA LYS A 154 21.32 -23.51 6.40
C LYS A 154 22.57 -24.33 6.02
N ASP A 155 23.51 -24.50 6.94
CA ASP A 155 24.77 -25.21 6.68
C ASP A 155 24.61 -26.75 6.51
N ARG A 156 23.45 -27.31 6.89
CA ARG A 156 23.20 -28.77 6.92
C ARG A 156 22.33 -29.27 5.77
N ALA A 157 22.48 -28.69 4.58
CA ALA A 157 21.62 -28.81 3.39
C ALA A 157 21.39 -30.23 2.77
N THR A 158 21.49 -31.34 3.50
CA THR A 158 21.32 -32.71 2.94
C THR A 158 20.07 -33.46 3.42
N THR A 159 19.30 -32.95 4.38
CA THR A 159 17.94 -33.43 4.69
C THR A 159 17.24 -32.34 5.49
N MET A 160 15.99 -31.98 5.15
CA MET A 160 15.20 -30.83 5.65
C MET A 160 15.83 -30.11 6.86
N GLY A 161 16.24 -28.85 6.72
CA GLY A 161 16.95 -28.11 7.78
C GLY A 161 16.22 -28.19 9.13
N HIS A 162 16.73 -29.03 10.03
CA HIS A 162 16.25 -29.24 11.39
C HIS A 162 17.37 -28.88 12.36
N ILE A 163 17.06 -28.13 13.41
CA ILE A 163 18.02 -27.95 14.51
C ILE A 163 18.00 -29.18 15.43
N LYS A 164 19.15 -29.53 16.02
CA LYS A 164 19.23 -30.62 17.01
C LYS A 164 18.84 -30.09 18.39
N ARG A 165 18.30 -30.95 19.25
CA ARG A 165 18.05 -30.59 20.67
C ARG A 165 19.33 -30.15 21.39
N SER A 166 20.50 -30.64 20.97
CA SER A 166 21.79 -30.17 21.48
C SER A 166 22.03 -28.68 21.23
N ALA A 167 21.51 -28.11 20.13
CA ALA A 167 21.63 -26.68 19.87
C ALA A 167 20.88 -25.83 20.90
N LEU A 168 19.77 -26.34 21.45
CA LEU A 168 19.06 -25.69 22.56
C LEU A 168 19.84 -25.82 23.88
N ALA A 169 20.46 -26.98 24.13
CA ALA A 169 21.29 -27.21 25.31
C ALA A 169 22.59 -26.39 25.30
N GLU A 170 23.15 -26.12 24.12
CA GLU A 170 24.36 -25.32 23.91
C GLU A 170 24.07 -23.81 23.78
N SER A 171 22.80 -23.39 23.86
CA SER A 171 22.42 -21.97 23.83
C SER A 171 22.49 -21.39 25.23
N GLU A 172 23.55 -20.63 25.49
CA GLU A 172 23.80 -19.96 26.77
C GLU A 172 22.74 -18.89 27.08
N VAL A 173 22.33 -18.85 28.34
CA VAL A 173 21.34 -17.94 28.91
C VAL A 173 21.94 -17.37 30.18
N VAL A 174 21.83 -16.05 30.36
CA VAL A 174 22.22 -15.40 31.60
C VAL A 174 20.96 -15.10 32.41
N ILE A 175 20.99 -15.45 33.71
CA ILE A 175 19.87 -15.33 34.64
C ILE A 175 20.20 -14.21 35.63
N PRO A 176 19.48 -13.09 35.59
CA PRO A 176 19.67 -12.01 36.56
C PRO A 176 19.21 -12.43 37.96
N PRO A 177 19.76 -11.80 39.02
CA PRO A 177 19.24 -11.87 40.37
C PRO A 177 17.73 -11.63 40.43
N GLU A 178 17.04 -12.28 41.38
CA GLU A 178 15.57 -12.29 41.47
C GLU A 178 14.95 -10.88 41.50
N ASN A 179 15.58 -9.92 42.18
CA ASN A 179 15.12 -8.53 42.23
C ASN A 179 15.12 -7.84 40.86
N ILE A 180 16.14 -8.11 40.03
CA ILE A 180 16.24 -7.60 38.66
C ILE A 180 15.25 -8.34 37.76
N LEU A 181 15.13 -9.66 37.90
CA LEU A 181 14.15 -10.43 37.13
C LEU A 181 12.72 -9.94 37.39
N LEU A 182 12.38 -9.63 38.64
CA LEU A 182 11.08 -9.09 39.03
C LEU A 182 10.83 -7.69 38.46
N SER A 183 11.81 -6.78 38.56
CA SER A 183 11.67 -5.41 38.02
C SER A 183 11.54 -5.42 36.50
N GLN A 184 12.32 -6.26 35.81
CA GLN A 184 12.21 -6.45 34.37
C GLN A 184 10.89 -7.10 33.98
N THR A 185 10.35 -8.01 34.80
CA THR A 185 9.04 -8.62 34.55
C THR A 185 7.92 -7.60 34.57
N GLN A 186 7.96 -6.63 35.49
CA GLN A 186 6.96 -5.54 35.53
C GLN A 186 6.99 -4.67 34.28
N LEU A 187 8.13 -4.62 33.57
CA LEU A 187 8.31 -3.82 32.37
C LEU A 187 8.00 -4.63 31.09
N MET A 188 8.51 -5.86 31.02
CA MET A 188 8.51 -6.70 29.82
C MET A 188 7.23 -7.51 29.63
N GLN A 189 6.63 -8.02 30.72
CA GLN A 189 5.42 -8.83 30.61
C GLN A 189 4.23 -8.05 30.02
N PRO A 190 3.96 -6.78 30.42
CA PRO A 190 2.88 -5.99 29.81
C PRO A 190 3.06 -5.76 28.32
N ILE A 191 4.30 -5.68 27.82
CA ILE A 191 4.59 -5.53 26.38
C ILE A 191 4.15 -6.79 25.62
N ILE A 192 4.49 -7.98 26.14
CA ILE A 192 4.06 -9.26 25.58
C ILE A 192 2.54 -9.41 25.66
N ASP A 193 1.95 -9.09 26.81
CA ASP A 193 0.50 -9.19 26.99
C ASP A 193 -0.24 -8.28 26.00
N GLN A 194 0.22 -7.03 25.83
CA GLN A 194 -0.34 -6.09 24.87
C GLN A 194 -0.15 -6.55 23.42
N TYR A 195 1.02 -7.11 23.09
CA TYR A 195 1.30 -7.69 21.78
C TYR A 195 0.32 -8.82 21.45
N VAL A 196 0.10 -9.75 22.37
CA VAL A 196 -0.85 -10.86 22.22
C VAL A 196 -2.29 -10.34 22.12
N MET A 197 -2.70 -9.43 23.01
CA MET A 197 -4.05 -8.87 23.02
C MET A 197 -4.39 -8.14 21.73
N SER A 198 -3.46 -7.35 21.19
CA SER A 198 -3.62 -6.66 19.92
C SER A 198 -3.82 -7.63 18.74
N LYS A 199 -3.07 -8.75 18.71
CA LYS A 199 -3.26 -9.81 17.69
C LYS A 199 -4.62 -10.49 17.81
N ILE A 200 -5.07 -10.80 19.04
CA ILE A 200 -6.39 -11.39 19.29
C ILE A 200 -7.50 -10.43 18.86
N GLU A 201 -7.38 -9.13 19.17
CA GLU A 201 -8.34 -8.10 18.75
C GLU A 201 -8.40 -8.00 17.23
N ALA A 202 -7.24 -7.93 16.56
CA ALA A 202 -7.16 -7.89 15.11
C ALA A 202 -7.85 -9.10 14.46
N ARG A 203 -7.66 -10.31 14.99
CA ARG A 203 -8.37 -11.52 14.55
C ARG A 203 -9.88 -11.38 14.76
N LYS A 204 -10.33 -11.02 15.96
CA LYS A 204 -11.77 -10.88 16.27
C LYS A 204 -12.43 -9.88 15.32
N LEU A 205 -11.77 -8.76 15.04
CA LEU A 205 -12.24 -7.75 14.09
C LEU A 205 -12.27 -8.28 12.66
N ALA A 206 -11.29 -9.09 12.24
CA ALA A 206 -11.27 -9.71 10.92
C ALA A 206 -12.41 -10.72 10.75
N VAL A 207 -12.63 -11.61 11.73
CA VAL A 207 -13.74 -12.57 11.73
C VAL A 207 -15.09 -11.85 11.72
N PHE A 208 -15.23 -10.79 12.53
CA PHE A 208 -16.46 -10.00 12.56
C PHE A 208 -16.71 -9.30 11.21
N ARG A 209 -15.67 -8.70 10.61
CA ARG A 209 -15.72 -8.11 9.27
C ARG A 209 -16.17 -9.13 8.22
N ASP A 210 -15.59 -10.33 8.23
CA ASP A 210 -15.79 -11.36 7.20
C ASP A 210 -17.11 -12.13 7.39
N SER A 211 -17.67 -12.15 8.61
CA SER A 211 -19.01 -12.69 8.88
C SER A 211 -20.14 -11.71 8.54
N LEU A 212 -19.91 -10.39 8.67
CA LEU A 212 -20.89 -9.35 8.34
C LEU A 212 -20.96 -9.06 6.84
N LEU A 213 -19.85 -9.17 6.12
CA LEU A 213 -19.77 -8.81 4.70
C LEU A 213 -20.80 -9.59 3.84
N PRO A 214 -20.94 -10.93 3.96
CA PRO A 214 -21.91 -11.68 3.18
C PRO A 214 -23.35 -11.34 3.55
N LYS A 215 -23.63 -11.16 4.85
CA LYS A 215 -24.98 -10.83 5.35
C LYS A 215 -25.45 -9.44 4.92
N LEU A 216 -24.54 -8.45 4.94
CA LEU A 216 -24.79 -7.10 4.41
C LEU A 216 -24.94 -7.08 2.88
N MET A 217 -24.16 -7.91 2.16
CA MET A 217 -24.23 -8.03 0.70
C MET A 217 -25.47 -8.78 0.21
N SER A 218 -25.99 -9.72 1.01
CA SER A 218 -27.21 -10.48 0.73
C SER A 218 -28.51 -9.72 1.10
N GLY A 219 -28.40 -8.62 1.84
CA GLY A 219 -29.56 -7.85 2.33
C GLY A 219 -30.24 -8.44 3.57
N GLU A 220 -29.71 -9.51 4.17
CA GLU A 220 -30.22 -10.10 5.42
C GLU A 220 -30.09 -9.16 6.63
N ILE A 221 -29.20 -8.16 6.56
CA ILE A 221 -29.03 -7.12 7.57
C ILE A 221 -29.38 -5.77 6.95
N ASP A 222 -30.52 -5.20 7.35
CA ASP A 222 -30.92 -3.86 6.96
C ASP A 222 -30.22 -2.81 7.83
N VAL A 223 -29.34 -2.02 7.21
CA VAL A 223 -28.54 -0.98 7.87
C VAL A 223 -29.38 0.26 8.20
N SER A 224 -30.59 0.39 7.64
CA SER A 224 -31.49 1.52 7.89
C SER A 224 -32.17 1.47 9.28
N GLU A 225 -32.29 0.28 9.88
CA GLU A 225 -32.87 0.07 11.21
C GLU A 225 -31.81 0.07 12.34
N VAL A 226 -30.52 0.11 12.01
CA VAL A 226 -29.44 0.08 13.01
C VAL A 226 -29.29 1.45 13.64
N ASN A 227 -29.75 1.60 14.89
CA ASN A 227 -29.58 2.82 15.66
C ASN A 227 -28.10 3.06 16.02
N LEU A 228 -27.40 3.83 15.18
CA LEU A 228 -25.99 4.18 15.30
C LEU A 228 -25.61 4.88 16.62
N THR A 229 -26.59 5.39 17.39
CA THR A 229 -26.32 6.03 18.69
C THR A 229 -26.06 5.01 19.81
N GLN A 230 -26.64 3.81 19.75
CA GLN A 230 -26.39 2.73 20.73
C GLN A 230 -25.06 2.01 20.49
N LEU A 231 -24.61 1.88 19.24
CA LEU A 231 -23.29 1.28 18.94
C LEU A 231 -22.13 2.17 19.44
N ASN A 232 -22.37 3.48 19.53
CA ASN A 232 -21.38 4.45 19.98
C ASN A 232 -21.18 4.46 21.49
N SER A 233 -22.13 4.01 22.32
CA SER A 233 -21.95 4.00 23.79
C SER A 233 -20.93 2.96 24.25
N HIS A 234 -20.92 1.78 23.62
CA HIS A 234 -19.87 0.76 23.84
C HIS A 234 -18.49 1.23 23.34
N LEU A 235 -18.45 2.01 22.25
CA LEU A 235 -17.24 2.66 21.78
C LEU A 235 -16.81 3.82 22.70
N LEU A 236 -17.74 4.56 23.29
CA LEU A 236 -17.45 5.70 24.19
C LEU A 236 -16.86 5.24 25.52
N HIS A 237 -17.36 4.14 26.09
CA HIS A 237 -16.86 3.59 27.34
C HIS A 237 -15.44 3.01 27.18
N TYR A 238 -15.13 2.40 26.02
CA TYR A 238 -13.79 1.93 25.69
C TYR A 238 -12.82 3.07 25.33
N VAL A 239 -13.32 4.11 24.67
CA VAL A 239 -12.54 5.34 24.39
C VAL A 239 -12.21 6.06 25.70
N GLN A 240 -13.09 6.08 26.71
CA GLN A 240 -12.78 6.73 27.99
C GLN A 240 -11.66 6.04 28.78
N HIS A 241 -11.56 4.71 28.73
CA HIS A 241 -10.45 3.98 29.36
C HIS A 241 -9.13 4.09 28.57
N ALA A 242 -9.19 4.08 27.24
CA ALA A 242 -8.00 4.25 26.39
C ALA A 242 -7.50 5.71 26.34
N VAL A 243 -8.39 6.68 26.48
CA VAL A 243 -8.06 8.12 26.43
C VAL A 243 -7.32 8.55 27.69
N HIS A 244 -7.50 7.93 28.85
CA HIS A 244 -6.75 8.34 30.04
C HIS A 244 -5.26 7.94 30.00
N THR A 245 -4.95 6.78 29.41
CA THR A 245 -3.55 6.31 29.28
C THR A 245 -2.85 6.89 28.05
N VAL A 246 -3.59 7.21 26.98
CA VAL A 246 -3.03 7.75 25.73
C VAL A 246 -3.01 9.29 25.70
N ALA A 247 -3.81 9.99 26.51
CA ALA A 247 -3.81 11.46 26.56
C ALA A 247 -2.52 12.07 27.13
N ILE A 248 -1.66 11.28 27.79
CA ILE A 248 -0.33 11.76 28.22
C ILE A 248 0.66 11.83 27.04
N VAL A 249 0.37 11.17 25.90
CA VAL A 249 1.33 10.98 24.80
C VAL A 249 1.00 11.79 23.54
N LEU A 250 -0.17 12.44 23.46
CA LEU A 250 -0.62 13.10 22.22
C LEU A 250 -0.83 14.60 22.36
N ASP A 251 0.23 15.34 22.70
CA ASP A 251 0.38 16.71 22.20
C ASP A 251 1.53 16.75 21.17
N GLU A 252 1.25 17.14 19.93
CA GLU A 252 1.98 16.68 18.74
C GLU A 252 3.10 17.63 18.25
N ARG A 253 3.56 18.56 19.10
CA ARG A 253 4.93 19.11 19.06
C ARG A 253 5.82 18.50 20.15
N SER A 254 5.24 17.62 20.96
CA SER A 254 5.82 17.12 22.18
C SER A 254 6.54 15.78 21.99
N SER A 255 6.43 14.98 20.92
CA SER A 255 7.07 13.65 21.00
C SER A 255 8.61 13.69 21.07
N VAL A 256 9.28 14.42 20.18
CA VAL A 256 10.75 14.55 20.24
C VAL A 256 11.17 15.49 21.36
N GLU A 257 10.52 16.64 21.51
CA GLU A 257 10.90 17.61 22.54
C GLU A 257 10.54 17.11 23.97
N THR A 258 9.50 16.30 24.14
CA THR A 258 9.19 15.60 25.42
C THR A 258 10.14 14.45 25.65
N VAL A 259 10.56 13.69 24.62
CA VAL A 259 11.63 12.70 24.80
C VAL A 259 12.92 13.39 25.21
N ILE A 260 13.29 14.49 24.56
CA ILE A 260 14.47 15.29 24.92
C ILE A 260 14.31 15.85 26.33
N ASN A 261 13.16 16.45 26.68
CA ASN A 261 12.93 17.02 28.00
C ASN A 261 12.82 15.94 29.09
N ALA A 262 12.31 14.74 28.78
CA ALA A 262 12.28 13.60 29.68
C ALA A 262 13.69 13.09 29.96
N VAL A 263 14.50 12.90 28.91
CA VAL A 263 15.92 12.53 29.06
C VAL A 263 16.67 13.60 29.86
N LEU A 264 16.46 14.88 29.57
CA LEU A 264 17.08 15.98 30.32
C LEU A 264 16.62 16.02 31.78
N SER A 265 15.34 15.72 32.06
CA SER A 265 14.78 15.68 33.41
C SER A 265 15.33 14.51 34.23
N GLU A 266 15.49 13.32 33.64
CA GLU A 266 16.09 12.17 34.32
C GLU A 266 17.59 12.39 34.58
N MET A 267 18.29 12.99 33.62
CA MET A 267 19.74 13.27 33.74
C MET A 267 20.06 14.48 34.64
N GLN A 268 19.06 15.25 35.07
CA GLN A 268 19.26 16.45 35.89
C GLN A 268 19.86 16.16 37.27
N SER A 269 19.65 14.95 37.78
CA SER A 269 20.26 14.49 39.04
C SER A 269 21.71 14.04 38.90
N LEU A 270 22.17 13.81 37.66
CA LEU A 270 23.46 13.19 37.34
C LEU A 270 24.45 14.14 36.64
N LEU A 271 23.98 15.26 36.07
CA LEU A 271 24.78 16.17 35.24
C LEU A 271 24.76 17.60 35.78
N ASP A 272 25.88 18.31 35.60
CA ASP A 272 25.94 19.74 35.91
C ASP A 272 25.17 20.60 34.87
N PRO A 273 24.81 21.86 35.19
CA PRO A 273 24.03 22.71 34.29
C PRO A 273 24.67 22.97 32.91
N HIS A 274 26.00 22.94 32.81
CA HIS A 274 26.72 23.11 31.55
C HIS A 274 26.69 21.84 30.71
N GLN A 275 26.87 20.68 31.34
CA GLN A 275 26.74 19.36 30.71
C GLN A 275 25.31 19.10 30.23
N LEU A 276 24.30 19.45 31.04
CA LEU A 276 22.89 19.28 30.70
C LEU A 276 22.48 20.18 29.51
N LYS A 277 23.02 21.40 29.44
CA LYS A 277 22.87 22.28 28.28
C LYS A 277 23.52 21.69 27.02
N HIS A 278 24.71 21.11 27.14
CA HIS A 278 25.38 20.43 26.02
C HIS A 278 24.60 19.20 25.56
N LEU A 279 24.10 18.39 26.48
CA LEU A 279 23.25 17.24 26.19
C LEU A 279 21.98 17.66 25.46
N ALA A 280 21.31 18.73 25.91
CA ALA A 280 20.13 19.26 25.25
C ALA A 280 20.39 19.69 23.80
N ILE A 281 21.53 20.33 23.55
CA ILE A 281 21.95 20.73 22.19
C ILE A 281 22.23 19.50 21.33
N THR A 282 22.94 18.50 21.86
CA THR A 282 23.29 17.27 21.14
C THR A 282 22.05 16.44 20.82
N LEU A 283 21.14 16.25 21.76
CA LEU A 283 19.89 15.51 21.55
C LEU A 283 19.00 16.19 20.52
N ARG A 284 18.84 17.52 20.60
CA ARG A 284 18.09 18.28 19.58
C ARG A 284 18.72 18.20 18.19
N ARG A 285 20.05 18.07 18.11
CA ARG A 285 20.77 17.89 16.84
C ARG A 285 20.66 16.47 16.29
N ALA A 286 20.64 15.46 17.16
CA ALA A 286 20.60 14.05 16.76
C ALA A 286 19.18 13.55 16.47
N LEU A 287 18.18 14.07 17.18
CA LEU A 287 16.78 13.64 17.09
C LEU A 287 15.89 14.66 16.37
N GLY A 288 16.37 15.89 16.17
CA GLY A 288 15.65 16.92 15.42
C GLY A 288 15.75 16.72 13.90
N PRO A 289 14.82 17.32 13.13
CA PRO A 289 14.87 17.24 11.68
C PRO A 289 16.18 17.83 11.14
N LYS A 290 16.66 17.25 10.04
CA LYS A 290 17.87 17.72 9.35
C LYS A 290 17.70 19.19 8.98
N GLN A 291 18.61 20.04 9.44
CA GLN A 291 18.64 21.43 9.01
C GLN A 291 19.11 21.46 7.55
N ALA A 292 18.37 22.18 6.71
CA ALA A 292 18.83 22.45 5.35
C ALA A 292 20.14 23.26 5.44
N GLU A 293 21.16 22.84 4.70
CA GLU A 293 22.43 23.55 4.61
C GLU A 293 22.20 24.99 4.08
N PRO A 294 23.01 25.97 4.49
CA PRO A 294 22.89 27.34 4.00
C PRO A 294 22.96 27.39 2.46
N GLY A 295 21.88 27.81 1.79
CA GLY A 295 21.78 27.86 0.33
C GLY A 295 21.22 26.59 -0.35
N GLN A 296 20.80 25.58 0.42
CA GLN A 296 20.21 24.36 -0.11
C GLN A 296 18.77 24.58 -0.60
N ASP A 297 18.55 24.46 -1.91
CA ASP A 297 17.21 24.52 -2.50
C ASP A 297 16.53 23.14 -2.46
N LEU A 298 15.66 22.97 -1.47
CA LEU A 298 14.88 21.74 -1.28
C LEU A 298 13.96 21.44 -2.46
N LEU A 299 13.48 22.46 -3.18
CA LEU A 299 12.65 22.25 -4.36
C LEU A 299 13.51 21.67 -5.50
N ALA A 300 14.69 22.22 -5.75
CA ALA A 300 15.60 21.70 -6.78
C ALA A 300 16.03 20.25 -6.50
N LEU A 301 16.29 19.90 -5.24
CA LEU A 301 16.62 18.51 -4.85
C LEU A 301 15.45 17.57 -5.10
N PHE A 302 14.24 17.96 -4.72
CA PHE A 302 13.03 17.19 -5.00
C PHE A 302 12.81 16.98 -6.51
N LEU A 303 13.00 18.02 -7.33
CA LEU A 303 12.83 17.91 -8.77
C LEU A 303 13.87 16.96 -9.39
N THR A 304 15.13 17.02 -8.93
CA THR A 304 16.18 16.06 -9.30
C THR A 304 15.79 14.63 -8.94
N ALA A 305 15.27 14.40 -7.72
CA ALA A 305 14.79 13.09 -7.30
C ALA A 305 13.66 12.59 -8.22
N LYS A 306 12.71 13.45 -8.60
CA LYS A 306 11.63 13.10 -9.52
C LYS A 306 12.10 12.82 -10.95
N GLU A 307 13.18 13.47 -11.39
CA GLU A 307 13.82 13.17 -12.66
C GLU A 307 14.43 11.76 -12.66
N VAL A 308 15.15 11.39 -11.59
CA VAL A 308 15.72 10.05 -11.40
C VAL A 308 14.63 8.97 -11.31
N GLU A 309 13.48 9.26 -10.70
CA GLU A 309 12.30 8.37 -10.69
C GLU A 309 11.65 8.17 -12.08
N GLY A 310 12.12 8.88 -13.11
CA GLY A 310 11.63 8.78 -14.48
C GLY A 310 10.37 9.60 -14.74
N CYS A 311 10.14 10.68 -13.99
CA CYS A 311 9.09 11.64 -14.34
C CYS A 311 9.44 12.36 -15.65
N SER A 312 8.44 12.58 -16.52
CA SER A 312 8.65 13.32 -17.76
C SER A 312 9.00 14.79 -17.48
N PRO A 313 9.75 15.49 -18.35
CA PRO A 313 10.06 16.92 -18.19
C PRO A 313 8.82 17.80 -17.99
N LYS A 314 7.71 17.49 -18.68
CA LYS A 314 6.43 18.21 -18.49
C LYS A 314 5.85 18.06 -17.09
N THR A 315 6.03 16.90 -16.48
CA THR A 315 5.56 16.64 -15.11
C THR A 315 6.41 17.40 -14.11
N ILE A 316 7.73 17.43 -14.31
CA ILE A 316 8.68 18.19 -13.48
C ILE A 316 8.36 19.68 -13.53
N ALA A 317 8.22 20.26 -14.74
CA ALA A 317 7.84 21.67 -14.90
C ALA A 317 6.50 22.00 -14.25
N TYR A 318 5.53 21.08 -14.29
CA TYR A 318 4.24 21.27 -13.62
C TYR A 318 4.36 21.22 -12.10
N TYR A 319 5.19 20.33 -11.56
CA TYR A 319 5.48 20.23 -10.13
C TYR A 319 6.17 21.52 -9.65
N GLU A 320 7.20 21.95 -10.35
CA GLU A 320 7.95 23.17 -10.09
C GLU A 320 7.04 24.39 -10.04
N ALA A 321 6.28 24.65 -11.10
CA ALA A 321 5.39 25.81 -11.17
C ALA A 321 4.33 25.82 -10.06
N THR A 322 3.81 24.63 -9.70
CA THR A 322 2.80 24.49 -8.64
C THR A 322 3.39 24.77 -7.26
N LEU A 323 4.57 24.23 -6.97
CA LEU A 323 5.24 24.37 -5.68
C LEU A 323 5.83 25.78 -5.50
N GLN A 324 6.38 26.38 -6.56
CA GLN A 324 6.81 27.77 -6.55
C GLN A 324 5.65 28.72 -6.25
N HIS A 325 4.51 28.53 -6.91
CA HIS A 325 3.32 29.35 -6.65
C HIS A 325 2.86 29.23 -5.19
N MET A 326 2.84 28.00 -4.65
CA MET A 326 2.55 27.77 -3.22
C MET A 326 3.54 28.50 -2.32
N ASN A 327 4.85 28.35 -2.59
CA ASN A 327 5.90 28.95 -1.78
C ASN A 327 5.81 30.49 -1.76
N THR A 328 5.61 31.11 -2.93
CA THR A 328 5.44 32.56 -3.06
C THR A 328 4.18 33.06 -2.34
N THR A 329 3.11 32.26 -2.33
CA THR A 329 1.86 32.64 -1.66
C THR A 329 1.95 32.51 -0.15
N LEU A 330 2.58 31.44 0.35
CA LEU A 330 2.71 31.19 1.79
C LEU A 330 3.83 32.01 2.43
N ALA A 331 4.88 32.35 1.67
CA ALA A 331 6.06 33.09 2.13
C ALA A 331 6.69 32.53 3.42
N LYS A 332 6.67 31.19 3.57
CA LYS A 332 7.21 30.46 4.71
C LYS A 332 8.20 29.39 4.24
N PRO A 333 9.28 29.11 4.98
CA PRO A 333 10.13 27.96 4.71
C PRO A 333 9.31 26.67 4.70
N TYR A 334 9.62 25.74 3.78
CA TYR A 334 8.87 24.49 3.65
C TYR A 334 8.81 23.69 4.95
N THR A 335 9.85 23.74 5.78
CA THR A 335 9.95 23.04 7.07
C THR A 335 9.01 23.60 8.15
N GLN A 336 8.46 24.81 7.95
CA GLN A 336 7.57 25.49 8.89
C GLN A 336 6.10 25.55 8.42
N VAL A 337 5.78 24.90 7.29
CA VAL A 337 4.43 24.91 6.74
C VAL A 337 3.51 23.98 7.55
N GLU A 338 2.38 24.51 8.01
CA GLU A 338 1.40 23.75 8.80
C GLU A 338 0.18 23.32 7.96
N SER A 339 -0.61 22.36 8.47
CA SER A 339 -1.82 21.88 7.78
C SER A 339 -2.84 23.00 7.51
N ASP A 340 -2.95 23.99 8.38
CA ASP A 340 -3.91 25.09 8.23
C ASP A 340 -3.48 26.12 7.18
N ASP A 341 -2.17 26.32 6.99
CA ASP A 341 -1.63 27.14 5.92
C ASP A 341 -2.02 26.55 4.56
N LEU A 342 -1.84 25.23 4.40
CA LEU A 342 -2.19 24.51 3.17
C LEU A 342 -3.70 24.47 2.90
N ARG A 343 -4.53 24.37 3.95
CA ARG A 343 -6.00 24.45 3.81
C ARG A 343 -6.43 25.82 3.33
N ARG A 344 -5.90 26.90 3.93
CA ARG A 344 -6.17 28.28 3.49
C ARG A 344 -5.72 28.49 2.05
N TYR A 345 -4.49 28.09 1.72
CA TYR A 345 -3.97 28.18 0.36
C TYR A 345 -4.87 27.49 -0.67
N LEU A 346 -5.29 26.23 -0.41
CA LEU A 346 -6.16 25.51 -1.33
C LEU A 346 -7.54 26.17 -1.49
N ASN A 347 -8.10 26.70 -0.41
CA ASN A 347 -9.37 27.42 -0.44
C ASN A 347 -9.27 28.72 -1.23
N ASP A 348 -8.24 29.52 -0.98
CA ASP A 348 -8.02 30.79 -1.66
C ASP A 348 -7.69 30.58 -3.14
N TYR A 349 -6.95 29.53 -3.48
CA TYR A 349 -6.70 29.13 -4.85
C TYR A 349 -8.00 28.76 -5.58
N GLU A 350 -8.92 28.08 -4.90
CA GLU A 350 -10.23 27.75 -5.45
C GLU A 350 -11.06 29.01 -5.72
N VAL A 351 -11.21 29.87 -4.71
CA VAL A 351 -12.04 31.08 -4.77
C VAL A 351 -11.50 32.10 -5.77
N ASN A 352 -10.20 32.41 -5.71
CA ASN A 352 -9.61 33.50 -6.51
C ASN A 352 -9.51 33.17 -8.00
N ARG A 353 -9.40 31.88 -8.35
CA ARG A 353 -9.24 31.44 -9.76
C ARG A 353 -10.47 30.74 -10.33
N GLY A 354 -11.53 30.54 -9.55
CA GLY A 354 -12.68 29.72 -9.94
C GLY A 354 -12.26 28.30 -10.35
N SER A 355 -11.24 27.75 -9.68
CA SER A 355 -10.61 26.49 -10.10
C SER A 355 -11.51 25.29 -9.83
N SER A 356 -11.52 24.32 -10.73
CA SER A 356 -12.29 23.09 -10.53
C SER A 356 -11.76 22.29 -9.33
N LYS A 357 -12.65 21.57 -8.63
CA LYS A 357 -12.29 20.64 -7.54
C LYS A 357 -11.24 19.59 -7.95
N VAL A 358 -11.17 19.23 -9.24
CA VAL A 358 -10.14 18.35 -9.81
C VAL A 358 -8.77 19.02 -9.83
N THR A 359 -8.71 20.29 -10.21
CA THR A 359 -7.49 21.10 -10.18
C THR A 359 -6.95 21.21 -8.76
N ILE A 360 -7.84 21.48 -7.79
CA ILE A 360 -7.49 21.54 -6.36
C ILE A 360 -6.95 20.20 -5.85
N ASP A 361 -7.59 19.06 -6.19
CA ASP A 361 -7.07 17.74 -5.81
C ASP A 361 -5.71 17.44 -6.46
N ASN A 362 -5.47 17.89 -7.69
CA ASN A 362 -4.15 17.74 -8.34
C ASN A 362 -3.07 18.55 -7.62
N ILE A 363 -3.35 19.81 -7.26
CA ILE A 363 -2.42 20.65 -6.49
C ILE A 363 -2.14 20.00 -5.13
N ARG A 364 -3.17 19.53 -4.43
CA ARG A 364 -3.04 18.76 -3.18
C ARG A 364 -2.18 17.51 -3.35
N ARG A 365 -2.30 16.79 -4.46
CA ARG A 365 -1.46 15.60 -4.75
C ARG A 365 0.01 15.94 -4.96
N ILE A 366 0.30 17.06 -5.64
CA ILE A 366 1.68 17.55 -5.82
C ILE A 366 2.27 17.92 -4.46
N MET A 367 1.55 18.71 -3.66
CA MET A 367 1.98 19.07 -2.31
C MET A 367 2.20 17.82 -1.45
N SER A 368 1.29 16.83 -1.53
CA SER A 368 1.46 15.56 -0.83
C SER A 368 2.75 14.85 -1.23
N SER A 369 3.07 14.81 -2.53
CA SER A 369 4.30 14.18 -3.03
C SER A 369 5.56 14.90 -2.54
N PHE A 370 5.52 16.23 -2.45
CA PHE A 370 6.65 17.04 -2.01
C PHE A 370 6.89 16.92 -0.50
N PHE A 371 5.83 17.10 0.30
CA PHE A 371 5.94 17.03 1.76
C PHE A 371 6.16 15.61 2.27
N SER A 372 5.73 14.57 1.54
CA SER A 372 6.14 13.19 1.88
C SER A 372 7.62 12.98 1.60
N TRP A 373 8.16 13.50 0.49
CA TRP A 373 9.61 13.43 0.23
C TRP A 373 10.43 14.17 1.30
N LEU A 374 9.97 15.34 1.77
CA LEU A 374 10.62 16.04 2.89
C LEU A 374 10.57 15.25 4.20
N GLU A 375 9.52 14.47 4.41
CA GLU A 375 9.37 13.58 5.58
C GLU A 375 10.30 12.38 5.46
N ASP A 376 10.38 11.76 4.29
CA ASP A 376 11.24 10.60 4.01
C ASP A 376 12.75 10.93 4.05
N GLU A 377 13.13 12.18 3.77
CA GLU A 377 14.52 12.69 3.81
C GLU A 377 14.85 13.40 5.14
N ASP A 378 14.02 13.22 6.17
CA ASP A 378 14.18 13.75 7.53
C ASP A 378 14.25 15.29 7.66
N TYR A 379 13.84 16.05 6.63
CA TYR A 379 13.76 17.52 6.71
C TYR A 379 12.57 18.00 7.55
N ILE A 380 11.52 17.19 7.66
CA ILE A 380 10.36 17.44 8.52
C ILE A 380 9.97 16.15 9.25
N VAL A 381 9.43 16.30 10.46
CA VAL A 381 8.99 15.15 11.27
C VAL A 381 7.70 14.51 10.71
N LYS A 382 6.83 15.31 10.06
CA LYS A 382 5.53 14.84 9.58
C LYS A 382 5.01 15.73 8.46
N SER A 383 4.48 15.13 7.40
CA SER A 383 3.88 15.87 6.30
C SER A 383 2.61 16.64 6.70
N PRO A 384 2.53 17.98 6.49
CA PRO A 384 1.35 18.79 6.79
C PRO A 384 0.12 18.42 5.94
N VAL A 385 0.31 17.70 4.83
CA VAL A 385 -0.76 17.29 3.91
C VAL A 385 -1.55 16.09 4.44
N ARG A 386 -1.01 15.31 5.39
CA ARG A 386 -1.66 14.10 5.95
C ARG A 386 -3.07 14.37 6.49
N ARG A 387 -3.31 15.56 7.05
CA ARG A 387 -4.61 15.98 7.64
C ARG A 387 -5.59 16.61 6.63
N ILE A 388 -5.20 16.72 5.35
CA ILE A 388 -6.01 17.33 4.30
C ILE A 388 -6.72 16.22 3.53
N ARG A 389 -8.03 16.09 3.78
CA ARG A 389 -8.85 15.07 3.11
C ARG A 389 -8.89 15.32 1.60
N ARG A 390 -8.97 14.22 0.85
CA ARG A 390 -9.17 14.27 -0.60
C ARG A 390 -10.44 15.04 -0.94
N VAL A 391 -10.34 15.95 -1.91
CA VAL A 391 -11.49 16.72 -2.39
C VAL A 391 -12.41 15.76 -3.15
N LYS A 392 -13.63 15.55 -2.62
CA LYS A 392 -14.65 14.75 -3.31
C LYS A 392 -15.13 15.53 -4.52
N THR A 393 -14.84 15.02 -5.70
CA THR A 393 -15.38 15.56 -6.96
C THR A 393 -16.54 14.68 -7.39
N ALA A 394 -17.69 15.28 -7.71
CA ALA A 394 -18.80 14.56 -8.32
C ALA A 394 -18.33 13.90 -9.63
N GLN A 395 -18.62 12.61 -9.79
CA GLN A 395 -18.26 11.90 -11.00
C GLN A 395 -19.25 12.27 -12.10
N VAL A 396 -18.83 13.18 -12.99
CA VAL A 396 -19.60 13.50 -14.18
C VAL A 396 -19.39 12.39 -15.20
N THR A 397 -20.47 11.74 -15.63
CA THR A 397 -20.46 10.83 -16.78
C THR A 397 -20.02 11.62 -18.00
N LYS A 398 -18.78 11.43 -18.45
CA LYS A 398 -18.32 12.13 -19.67
C LYS A 398 -18.90 11.45 -20.92
N GLU A 399 -19.24 12.26 -21.90
CA GLU A 399 -19.81 11.81 -23.17
C GLU A 399 -18.83 10.91 -23.95
N VAL A 400 -19.38 9.97 -24.70
CA VAL A 400 -18.70 9.17 -25.74
C VAL A 400 -19.15 9.67 -27.11
N LEU A 401 -18.53 9.19 -28.19
CA LEU A 401 -19.00 9.42 -29.55
C LEU A 401 -20.04 8.36 -29.91
N SER A 402 -21.18 8.75 -30.49
CA SER A 402 -22.11 7.79 -31.11
C SER A 402 -21.56 7.29 -32.45
N ASP A 403 -22.15 6.22 -32.99
CA ASP A 403 -21.77 5.71 -34.31
C ASP A 403 -22.08 6.74 -35.41
N GLU A 404 -23.19 7.47 -35.29
CA GLU A 404 -23.55 8.58 -36.18
C GLU A 404 -22.56 9.74 -36.07
N GLU A 405 -22.17 10.14 -34.85
CA GLU A 405 -21.17 11.19 -34.65
C GLU A 405 -19.81 10.81 -35.27
N LEU A 406 -19.44 9.52 -35.25
CA LEU A 406 -18.23 9.04 -35.91
C LEU A 406 -18.33 9.14 -37.43
N GLU A 407 -19.49 8.82 -38.03
CA GLU A 407 -19.67 9.00 -39.48
C GLU A 407 -19.65 10.48 -39.88
N VAL A 408 -20.34 11.35 -39.14
CA VAL A 408 -20.30 12.80 -39.41
C VAL A 408 -18.87 13.37 -39.27
N LEU A 409 -18.08 12.87 -38.32
CA LEU A 409 -16.66 13.24 -38.21
C LEU A 409 -15.83 12.81 -39.42
N ARG A 410 -16.12 11.65 -40.00
CA ARG A 410 -15.43 11.17 -41.20
C ARG A 410 -15.80 12.01 -42.41
N ASP A 411 -17.09 12.33 -42.57
CA ASP A 411 -17.58 13.17 -43.66
C ASP A 411 -17.01 14.59 -43.59
N ALA A 412 -16.74 15.10 -42.38
CA ALA A 412 -16.09 16.38 -42.16
C ALA A 412 -14.57 16.39 -42.45
N CYS A 413 -13.94 15.24 -42.67
CA CYS A 413 -12.50 15.16 -42.93
C CYS A 413 -12.15 15.51 -44.39
N GLU A 414 -11.63 16.71 -44.62
CA GLU A 414 -11.23 17.17 -45.95
C GLU A 414 -9.93 16.52 -46.47
N SER A 415 -9.08 16.00 -45.57
CA SER A 415 -7.79 15.42 -45.94
C SER A 415 -7.70 13.94 -45.59
N LYS A 416 -7.06 13.15 -46.48
CA LYS A 416 -6.80 11.72 -46.26
C LYS A 416 -6.06 11.46 -44.95
N ARG A 417 -5.19 12.39 -44.56
CA ARG A 417 -4.47 12.34 -43.28
C ARG A 417 -5.44 12.38 -42.10
N ASP A 418 -6.36 13.35 -42.10
CA ASP A 418 -7.26 13.55 -40.97
C ASP A 418 -8.24 12.37 -40.85
N LEU A 419 -8.74 11.88 -41.99
CA LEU A 419 -9.58 10.68 -42.05
C LEU A 419 -8.85 9.44 -41.48
N ALA A 420 -7.59 9.22 -41.89
CA ALA A 420 -6.75 8.15 -41.34
C ALA A 420 -6.48 8.32 -39.84
N ILE A 421 -6.29 9.54 -39.34
CA ILE A 421 -6.12 9.82 -37.90
C ILE A 421 -7.40 9.48 -37.13
N VAL A 422 -8.56 9.91 -37.62
CA VAL A 422 -9.86 9.68 -36.97
C VAL A 422 -10.13 8.18 -36.86
N ASP A 423 -9.99 7.42 -37.95
CA ASP A 423 -10.28 5.99 -37.91
C ASP A 423 -9.25 5.18 -37.14
N LEU A 424 -7.97 5.56 -37.19
CA LEU A 424 -6.96 4.89 -36.38
C LEU A 424 -7.20 5.14 -34.88
N LEU A 425 -7.58 6.36 -34.48
CA LEU A 425 -7.95 6.66 -33.10
C LEU A 425 -9.22 5.93 -32.66
N ALA A 426 -10.24 5.89 -33.52
CA ALA A 426 -11.50 5.20 -33.25
C ALA A 426 -11.31 3.70 -33.08
N SER A 427 -10.47 3.07 -33.91
CA SER A 427 -10.25 1.62 -33.90
C SER A 427 -9.31 1.15 -32.78
N THR A 428 -8.25 1.92 -32.49
CA THR A 428 -7.20 1.50 -31.55
C THR A 428 -7.36 2.05 -30.14
N GLY A 429 -8.04 3.20 -30.01
CA GLY A 429 -8.16 3.93 -28.74
C GLY A 429 -6.80 4.33 -28.14
N MET A 430 -5.72 4.39 -28.93
CA MET A 430 -4.38 4.72 -28.43
C MET A 430 -4.28 6.14 -27.86
N ARG A 431 -3.25 6.41 -27.06
CA ARG A 431 -3.02 7.77 -26.54
C ARG A 431 -2.51 8.67 -27.68
N ILE A 432 -2.81 9.97 -27.61
CA ILE A 432 -2.32 10.92 -28.64
C ILE A 432 -0.80 10.95 -28.76
N GLY A 433 -0.09 10.83 -27.63
CA GLY A 433 1.37 10.72 -27.62
C GLY A 433 1.89 9.41 -28.21
N GLU A 434 1.10 8.34 -28.19
CA GLU A 434 1.41 7.07 -28.87
C GLU A 434 1.26 7.26 -30.39
N LEU A 435 0.13 7.83 -30.84
CA LEU A 435 -0.15 8.12 -32.25
C LEU A 435 0.94 8.99 -32.90
N VAL A 436 1.30 10.09 -32.26
CA VAL A 436 2.31 11.04 -32.79
C VAL A 436 3.68 10.39 -32.94
N ARG A 437 4.03 9.42 -32.09
CA ARG A 437 5.35 8.76 -32.10
C ARG A 437 5.48 7.60 -33.09
N LEU A 438 4.38 7.09 -33.63
CA LEU A 438 4.42 5.97 -34.57
C LEU A 438 5.26 6.30 -35.81
N ASP A 439 6.05 5.33 -36.24
CA ASP A 439 6.70 5.30 -37.54
C ASP A 439 5.96 4.37 -38.50
N ARG A 440 6.21 4.53 -39.80
CA ARG A 440 5.69 3.64 -40.85
C ARG A 440 6.06 2.17 -40.59
N LYS A 441 7.26 1.92 -40.05
CA LYS A 441 7.76 0.58 -39.71
C LYS A 441 7.00 -0.09 -38.55
N ASP A 442 6.33 0.71 -37.71
CA ASP A 442 5.62 0.20 -36.53
C ASP A 442 4.22 -0.29 -36.90
N VAL A 443 3.80 -0.15 -38.17
CA VAL A 443 2.47 -0.51 -38.67
C VAL A 443 2.56 -1.71 -39.60
N ASN A 444 1.83 -2.77 -39.25
CA ASN A 444 1.62 -3.92 -40.12
C ASN A 444 0.22 -3.87 -40.73
N LEU A 445 0.11 -3.46 -42.00
CA LEU A 445 -1.16 -3.38 -42.73
C LEU A 445 -1.76 -4.76 -43.07
N HIS A 446 -0.96 -5.83 -43.06
CA HIS A 446 -1.44 -7.18 -43.31
C HIS A 446 -2.19 -7.71 -42.07
N GLU A 447 -1.50 -7.67 -40.92
CA GLU A 447 -2.05 -8.11 -39.63
C GLU A 447 -3.00 -7.10 -38.97
N ARG A 448 -3.09 -5.88 -39.53
CA ARG A 448 -3.88 -4.76 -38.99
C ARG A 448 -3.53 -4.42 -37.54
N GLU A 449 -2.23 -4.31 -37.27
CA GLU A 449 -1.71 -3.95 -35.96
C GLU A 449 -0.64 -2.86 -36.03
N CYS A 450 -0.53 -2.08 -34.96
CA CYS A 450 0.57 -1.16 -34.72
C CYS A 450 1.28 -1.48 -33.40
N LEU A 451 2.59 -1.27 -33.34
CA LEU A 451 3.35 -1.39 -32.11
C LEU A 451 3.47 -0.02 -31.42
N VAL A 452 2.87 0.15 -30.24
CA VAL A 452 2.90 1.44 -29.52
C VAL A 452 3.79 1.40 -28.27
N MET A 453 4.51 2.50 -28.05
CA MET A 453 5.35 2.72 -26.88
C MET A 453 4.56 3.38 -25.74
N GLY A 454 4.27 2.62 -24.69
CA GLY A 454 3.58 3.05 -23.47
C GLY A 454 4.51 3.68 -22.41
N LYS A 455 3.94 4.01 -21.24
CA LYS A 455 4.70 4.53 -20.09
C LYS A 455 5.69 3.47 -19.58
N GLY A 456 6.91 3.89 -19.24
CA GLY A 456 7.98 2.99 -18.79
C GLY A 456 8.63 2.20 -19.92
N ASN A 457 8.59 2.72 -21.15
CA ASN A 457 9.18 2.12 -22.34
C ASN A 457 8.64 0.73 -22.73
N LYS A 458 7.43 0.39 -22.24
CA LYS A 458 6.78 -0.89 -22.55
C LYS A 458 6.09 -0.84 -23.90
N GLN A 459 6.41 -1.81 -24.76
CA GLN A 459 5.74 -2.01 -26.04
C GLN A 459 4.46 -2.83 -25.88
N ARG A 460 3.47 -2.55 -26.71
CA ARG A 460 2.28 -3.39 -26.86
C ARG A 460 1.72 -3.26 -28.28
N PRO A 461 1.14 -4.33 -28.84
CA PRO A 461 0.36 -4.22 -30.06
C PRO A 461 -0.98 -3.51 -29.78
N VAL A 462 -1.46 -2.78 -30.78
CA VAL A 462 -2.84 -2.28 -30.91
C VAL A 462 -3.39 -2.74 -32.24
N TYR A 463 -4.67 -3.07 -32.27
CA TYR A 463 -5.34 -3.56 -33.47
C TYR A 463 -6.25 -2.48 -34.04
N PHE A 464 -6.36 -2.45 -35.37
CA PHE A 464 -7.28 -1.56 -36.08
C PHE A 464 -8.14 -2.32 -37.08
N ASP A 465 -9.27 -1.74 -37.47
CA ASP A 465 -10.24 -2.42 -38.33
C ASP A 465 -9.88 -2.29 -39.83
N ALA A 466 -10.71 -2.90 -40.68
CA ALA A 466 -10.50 -2.85 -42.13
C ALA A 466 -10.66 -1.43 -42.71
N ARG A 467 -11.47 -0.58 -42.08
CA ARG A 467 -11.71 0.80 -42.54
C ARG A 467 -10.50 1.68 -42.25
N ALA A 468 -9.95 1.59 -41.05
CA ALA A 468 -8.70 2.24 -40.67
C ALA A 468 -7.55 1.80 -41.59
N LYS A 469 -7.47 0.51 -41.95
CA LYS A 469 -6.50 0.01 -42.94
C LYS A 469 -6.64 0.72 -44.28
N LEU A 470 -7.87 0.83 -44.82
CA LEU A 470 -8.13 1.45 -46.11
C LEU A 470 -7.65 2.91 -46.11
N HIS A 471 -8.12 3.72 -45.17
CA HIS A 471 -7.79 5.15 -45.11
C HIS A 471 -6.30 5.38 -44.80
N LEU A 472 -5.69 4.54 -43.96
CA LEU A 472 -4.26 4.61 -43.70
C LEU A 472 -3.44 4.27 -44.94
N THR A 473 -3.87 3.28 -45.73
CA THR A 473 -3.22 2.93 -47.01
C THR A 473 -3.32 4.08 -47.99
N GLU A 474 -4.52 4.66 -48.18
CA GLU A 474 -4.72 5.80 -49.08
C GLU A 474 -3.91 7.03 -48.68
N TYR A 475 -3.81 7.31 -47.38
CA TYR A 475 -2.97 8.36 -46.87
C TYR A 475 -1.48 8.09 -47.16
N LEU A 476 -0.98 6.90 -46.85
CA LEU A 476 0.42 6.53 -47.10
C LEU A 476 0.76 6.55 -48.60
N SER A 477 -0.13 6.09 -49.46
CA SER A 477 0.05 6.16 -50.93
C SER A 477 0.04 7.59 -51.46
N SER A 478 -0.64 8.52 -50.78
CA SER A 478 -0.62 9.94 -51.15
C SER A 478 0.68 10.66 -50.76
N ARG A 479 1.55 10.03 -49.95
CA ARG A 479 2.78 10.64 -49.46
C ARG A 479 3.95 10.33 -50.39
N VAL A 480 4.63 11.39 -50.83
CA VAL A 480 5.86 11.31 -51.66
C VAL A 480 7.14 11.52 -50.85
N ASP A 481 7.02 11.81 -49.55
CA ASP A 481 8.16 12.11 -48.69
C ASP A 481 8.83 10.85 -48.10
N LYS A 482 10.07 11.02 -47.63
CA LYS A 482 10.89 9.97 -47.00
C LYS A 482 10.83 9.96 -45.46
N SER A 483 9.93 10.73 -44.85
CA SER A 483 9.86 10.83 -43.39
C SER A 483 9.40 9.50 -42.78
N PRO A 484 10.14 8.97 -41.78
CA PRO A 484 9.78 7.71 -41.13
C PRO A 484 8.49 7.82 -40.32
N ALA A 485 8.10 9.03 -39.91
CA ALA A 485 6.90 9.28 -39.11
C ALA A 485 5.64 8.82 -39.84
N LEU A 486 4.72 8.16 -39.12
CA LEU A 486 3.44 7.71 -39.67
C LEU A 486 2.58 8.89 -40.12
N PHE A 487 2.49 9.95 -39.32
CA PHE A 487 1.75 11.17 -39.64
C PHE A 487 2.65 12.40 -39.65
N VAL A 488 2.46 13.25 -40.67
CA VAL A 488 3.24 14.49 -40.88
C VAL A 488 2.35 15.72 -40.99
N ALA A 489 2.97 16.89 -40.83
CA ALA A 489 2.34 18.18 -41.08
C ALA A 489 1.93 18.32 -42.57
N LEU A 490 0.87 19.08 -42.85
CA LEU A 490 0.38 19.35 -44.22
C LEU A 490 1.13 20.49 -44.91
N ASP A 491 2.09 21.13 -44.24
CA ASP A 491 2.83 22.30 -44.71
C ASP A 491 4.00 21.95 -45.67
N SER A 492 3.90 20.81 -46.37
CA SER A 492 4.94 20.23 -47.24
C SER A 492 6.30 19.93 -46.58
N SER A 493 6.49 20.28 -45.29
CA SER A 493 7.77 20.09 -44.59
C SER A 493 8.07 18.63 -44.25
N ALA A 494 7.07 17.74 -44.38
CA ALA A 494 7.13 16.34 -43.98
C ALA A 494 7.60 16.11 -42.53
N ARG A 495 7.52 17.14 -41.68
CA ARG A 495 7.85 17.05 -40.25
C ARG A 495 6.79 16.24 -39.53
N ARG A 496 7.21 15.46 -38.54
CA ARG A 496 6.30 14.73 -37.64
C ARG A 496 5.29 15.71 -37.03
N ILE A 497 4.02 15.34 -37.10
CA ILE A 497 2.94 16.14 -36.54
C ILE A 497 3.07 16.23 -35.01
N THR A 498 2.68 17.36 -34.41
CA THR A 498 2.73 17.51 -32.94
C THR A 498 1.40 17.14 -32.29
N VAL A 499 1.43 16.82 -30.98
CA VAL A 499 0.22 16.56 -30.19
C VAL A 499 -0.76 17.73 -30.27
N GLY A 500 -0.26 18.96 -30.06
CA GLY A 500 -1.10 20.16 -30.10
C GLY A 500 -1.75 20.38 -31.47
N SER A 501 -1.02 20.10 -32.55
CA SER A 501 -1.57 20.22 -33.92
C SER A 501 -2.74 19.25 -34.16
N ILE A 502 -2.65 18.00 -33.70
CA ILE A 502 -3.76 17.05 -33.83
C ILE A 502 -4.93 17.44 -32.93
N GLU A 503 -4.66 17.84 -31.68
CA GLU A 503 -5.73 18.24 -30.74
C GLU A 503 -6.52 19.45 -31.27
N LEU A 504 -5.82 20.45 -31.82
CA LEU A 504 -6.45 21.58 -32.50
C LEU A 504 -7.29 21.11 -33.69
N ARG A 505 -6.71 20.27 -34.57
CA ARG A 505 -7.41 19.78 -35.76
C ARG A 505 -8.66 18.97 -35.41
N LEU A 506 -8.59 18.06 -34.44
CA LEU A 506 -9.74 17.28 -33.98
C LEU A 506 -10.84 18.17 -33.37
N ARG A 507 -10.45 19.22 -32.64
CA ARG A 507 -11.40 20.18 -32.08
C ARG A 507 -12.10 20.97 -33.18
N ASP A 508 -11.37 21.37 -34.22
CA ASP A 508 -11.91 22.12 -35.34
C ASP A 508 -12.84 21.25 -36.19
N LEU A 509 -12.46 19.98 -36.45
CA LEU A 509 -13.33 18.98 -37.09
C LEU A 509 -14.60 18.70 -36.29
N GLY A 510 -14.48 18.59 -34.96
CA GLY A 510 -15.66 18.47 -34.09
C GLY A 510 -16.58 19.67 -34.21
N ARG A 511 -16.02 20.89 -34.26
CA ARG A 511 -16.81 22.12 -34.43
C ARG A 511 -17.52 22.17 -35.78
N SER A 512 -16.85 21.82 -36.88
CA SER A 512 -17.48 21.80 -38.21
C SER A 512 -18.54 20.71 -38.34
N ALA A 513 -18.36 19.58 -37.67
CA ALA A 513 -19.31 18.48 -37.59
C ALA A 513 -20.46 18.70 -36.59
N GLY A 514 -20.48 19.80 -35.84
CA GLY A 514 -21.50 20.06 -34.80
C GLY A 514 -21.37 19.19 -33.55
N ILE A 515 -20.22 18.54 -33.34
CA ILE A 515 -19.97 17.58 -32.25
C ILE A 515 -19.19 18.25 -31.13
N ASN A 516 -19.71 18.14 -29.91
CA ASN A 516 -19.10 18.79 -28.76
C ASN A 516 -17.81 18.09 -28.30
N ARG A 517 -16.78 18.89 -28.03
CA ARG A 517 -15.52 18.50 -27.36
C ARG A 517 -14.84 17.25 -27.93
N VAL A 518 -14.66 17.20 -29.25
CA VAL A 518 -13.88 16.13 -29.89
C VAL A 518 -12.39 16.27 -29.53
N HIS A 519 -11.85 15.23 -28.90
CA HIS A 519 -10.45 15.15 -28.51
C HIS A 519 -10.01 13.68 -28.42
N PRO A 520 -8.70 13.34 -28.48
CA PRO A 520 -8.23 11.95 -28.52
C PRO A 520 -8.77 11.05 -27.41
N HIS A 521 -8.92 11.59 -26.19
CA HIS A 521 -9.51 10.84 -25.09
C HIS A 521 -10.99 10.47 -25.29
N LYS A 522 -11.77 11.17 -26.14
CA LYS A 522 -13.17 10.84 -26.43
C LYS A 522 -13.24 9.56 -27.24
N PHE A 523 -12.45 9.44 -28.32
CA PHE A 523 -12.29 8.20 -29.11
C PHE A 523 -11.91 6.99 -28.25
N ARG A 524 -10.92 7.16 -27.37
CA ARG A 524 -10.48 6.09 -26.46
C ARG A 524 -11.59 5.62 -25.52
N ARG A 525 -12.42 6.53 -25.02
CA ARG A 525 -13.58 6.20 -24.19
C ARG A 525 -14.65 5.50 -25.01
N THR A 526 -14.92 5.98 -26.22
CA THR A 526 -15.86 5.36 -27.16
C THR A 526 -15.47 3.91 -27.41
N LEU A 527 -14.22 3.64 -27.80
CA LEU A 527 -13.76 2.27 -28.03
C LEU A 527 -13.89 1.39 -26.78
N ALA A 528 -13.49 1.91 -25.61
CA ALA A 528 -13.56 1.16 -24.37
C ALA A 528 -15.01 0.77 -24.02
N THR A 529 -15.93 1.73 -24.15
CA THR A 529 -17.36 1.53 -23.85
C THR A 529 -17.96 0.55 -24.85
N HIS A 530 -17.74 0.77 -26.15
CA HIS A 530 -18.24 -0.08 -27.23
C HIS A 530 -17.72 -1.52 -27.13
N ALA A 531 -16.44 -1.72 -26.76
CA ALA A 531 -15.88 -3.05 -26.57
C ALA A 531 -16.54 -3.81 -25.40
N ILE A 532 -16.79 -3.11 -24.28
CA ILE A 532 -17.50 -3.68 -23.13
C ILE A 532 -18.96 -3.97 -23.50
N ASP A 533 -19.62 -3.06 -24.22
CA ASP A 533 -21.00 -3.24 -24.70
C ASP A 533 -21.15 -4.44 -25.64
N LYS A 534 -20.12 -4.74 -26.44
CA LYS A 534 -20.04 -5.96 -27.26
C LYS A 534 -19.66 -7.22 -26.47
N GLY A 535 -19.50 -7.12 -25.16
CA GLY A 535 -19.23 -8.24 -24.26
C GLY A 535 -17.76 -8.64 -24.15
N MET A 536 -16.81 -7.76 -24.51
CA MET A 536 -15.39 -8.01 -24.30
C MET A 536 -15.07 -8.01 -22.79
N PRO A 537 -14.38 -9.04 -22.25
CA PRO A 537 -13.96 -9.06 -20.85
C PRO A 537 -13.14 -7.83 -20.48
N ILE A 538 -13.38 -7.28 -19.29
CA ILE A 538 -12.81 -6.00 -18.88
C ILE A 538 -11.27 -6.04 -18.78
N GLU A 539 -10.72 -7.21 -18.46
CA GLU A 539 -9.29 -7.49 -18.42
C GLU A 539 -8.67 -7.40 -19.82
N GLN A 540 -9.40 -7.83 -20.85
CA GLN A 540 -8.96 -7.71 -22.25
C GLN A 540 -9.00 -6.25 -22.69
N VAL A 541 -10.07 -5.50 -22.35
CA VAL A 541 -10.15 -4.06 -22.62
C VAL A 541 -9.02 -3.30 -21.89
N GLN A 542 -8.69 -3.68 -20.66
CA GLN A 542 -7.58 -3.11 -19.90
C GLN A 542 -6.23 -3.31 -20.62
N LYS A 543 -5.98 -4.52 -21.13
CA LYS A 543 -4.77 -4.84 -21.90
C LYS A 543 -4.75 -4.09 -23.24
N LEU A 544 -5.86 -4.07 -23.96
CA LEU A 544 -6.02 -3.39 -25.25
C LEU A 544 -5.74 -1.88 -25.14
N LEU A 545 -6.14 -1.25 -24.03
CA LEU A 545 -5.87 0.16 -23.79
C LEU A 545 -4.49 0.38 -23.13
N GLY A 546 -3.92 -0.61 -22.45
CA GLY A 546 -2.68 -0.43 -21.69
C GLY A 546 -2.90 0.43 -20.44
N HIS A 547 -3.90 0.10 -19.63
CA HIS A 547 -4.11 0.69 -18.30
C HIS A 547 -3.37 -0.11 -17.23
N ALA A 548 -2.56 0.59 -16.42
CA ALA A 548 -1.83 -0.03 -15.31
C ALA A 548 -2.74 -0.46 -14.16
N LYS A 549 -3.84 0.27 -13.92
CA LYS A 549 -4.83 -0.03 -12.89
C LYS A 549 -6.18 -0.34 -13.50
N ILE A 550 -6.79 -1.44 -13.07
CA ILE A 550 -8.11 -1.89 -13.55
C ILE A 550 -9.21 -0.86 -13.26
N ASP A 551 -9.09 -0.09 -12.16
CA ASP A 551 -10.00 1.00 -11.79
C ASP A 551 -10.26 1.99 -12.94
N THR A 552 -9.26 2.21 -13.80
CA THR A 552 -9.38 3.14 -14.94
C THR A 552 -10.31 2.57 -16.02
N THR A 553 -10.32 1.25 -16.18
CA THR A 553 -11.19 0.54 -17.12
C THR A 553 -12.57 0.26 -16.53
N MET A 554 -12.64 -0.05 -15.22
CA MET A 554 -13.90 -0.21 -14.46
C MET A 554 -14.82 0.99 -14.60
N TYR A 555 -14.25 2.20 -14.69
CA TYR A 555 -15.03 3.41 -14.92
C TYR A 555 -15.88 3.35 -16.21
N TYR A 556 -15.45 2.64 -17.25
CA TYR A 556 -16.24 2.50 -18.47
C TYR A 556 -17.36 1.47 -18.33
N ALA A 557 -17.14 0.40 -17.55
CA ALA A 557 -18.15 -0.63 -17.32
C ALA A 557 -19.33 -0.11 -16.47
N MET A 558 -19.05 0.75 -15.47
CA MET A 558 -20.06 1.26 -14.54
C MET A 558 -21.06 2.25 -15.16
N VAL A 559 -20.73 2.84 -16.32
CA VAL A 559 -21.51 3.94 -16.91
C VAL A 559 -22.75 3.44 -17.65
N ASN A 560 -22.82 2.17 -18.06
CA ASN A 560 -23.90 1.68 -18.89
C ASN A 560 -24.74 0.60 -18.18
N GLN A 561 -25.87 0.98 -17.57
CA GLN A 561 -26.82 0.06 -16.92
C GLN A 561 -27.40 -0.98 -17.91
N SER A 562 -27.39 -0.70 -19.22
CA SER A 562 -27.90 -1.64 -20.22
C SER A 562 -27.04 -2.92 -20.33
N ASN A 563 -25.74 -2.84 -20.03
CA ASN A 563 -24.86 -4.01 -19.97
C ASN A 563 -25.17 -4.97 -18.83
N VAL A 564 -25.63 -4.45 -17.68
CA VAL A 564 -26.01 -5.31 -16.56
C VAL A 564 -27.20 -6.18 -16.97
N LYS A 565 -28.17 -5.60 -17.66
CA LYS A 565 -29.36 -6.32 -18.15
C LYS A 565 -29.05 -7.32 -19.26
N ALA A 566 -28.21 -6.94 -20.23
CA ALA A 566 -27.78 -7.82 -21.32
C ALA A 566 -26.87 -8.96 -20.82
N SER A 567 -25.96 -8.68 -19.88
CA SER A 567 -25.10 -9.69 -19.27
C SER A 567 -25.90 -10.64 -18.38
N HIS A 568 -26.89 -10.15 -17.63
CA HIS A 568 -27.82 -11.00 -16.89
C HIS A 568 -28.53 -11.98 -17.84
N ARG A 569 -29.11 -11.47 -18.94
CA ARG A 569 -29.78 -12.33 -19.94
C ARG A 569 -28.84 -13.32 -20.63
N LYS A 570 -27.55 -13.00 -20.78
CA LYS A 570 -26.60 -13.86 -21.51
C LYS A 570 -25.96 -14.94 -20.64
N TYR A 571 -25.79 -14.66 -19.35
CA TYR A 571 -25.03 -15.53 -18.43
C TYR A 571 -25.88 -16.17 -17.33
N LEU A 572 -27.09 -15.66 -17.07
CA LEU A 572 -27.98 -16.13 -15.99
C LEU A 572 -29.36 -16.57 -16.47
N GLU A 573 -29.76 -16.23 -17.70
CA GLU A 573 -30.85 -16.85 -18.47
C GLU A 573 -30.22 -17.76 -19.54
#